data_AF-A0A0R0C209-F1
#
_entry.id   AF-A0A0R0C209-F1
#
_cell.length_a   1.000
_cell.length_b   1.000
_cell.length_c   1.000
_cell.angle_alpha   90.00
_cell.angle_beta   90.00
_cell.angle_gamma   90.00
#
_symmetry.space_group_name_H-M   'P 1'
#
loop_
_entity.id
_entity.type
_entity.pdbx_description
1 polymer ?
#
loop_
_entity_poly.entity_id
_entity_poly.type
_entity_poly.pdbx_seq_one_letter_code
_entity_poly.pdbx_strand_id
1 'polypeptide(L)'
;MSKGKFERTKPHVNVGTIGHVDHGKTTLTAALTKIGAERFGGEFKDYSSIDAAPEEKARGITISTAHVEYESASRHYAHVDCPGHADYVKNMITGAAQMDGAILVCSAADGPMPQTREHILLSRQVGVPYIVVFLNKADMVDDAELLELVEMEVRELLSKYDFPGDDTPIVHGSARMALEGDQSDIGVPAIL
;
A
#
# COMPACT_ATOMS: atom_id res chain seq x y z
N MET A 1 3.89 -26.30 -16.86
CA MET A 1 3.25 -26.94 -15.69
C MET A 1 1.95 -26.21 -15.44
N SER A 2 0.80 -26.89 -15.47
CA SER A 2 -0.48 -26.23 -15.14
C SER A 2 -0.38 -25.71 -13.71
N LYS A 3 -0.53 -24.38 -13.51
CA LYS A 3 -0.77 -23.83 -12.17
C LYS A 3 -1.90 -24.67 -11.56
N GLY A 4 -1.65 -25.25 -10.38
CA GLY A 4 -2.64 -26.06 -9.67
C GLY A 4 -3.96 -25.29 -9.59
N LYS A 5 -5.09 -26.00 -9.66
CA LYS A 5 -6.40 -25.39 -9.57
C LYS A 5 -6.51 -24.65 -8.23
N PHE A 6 -6.63 -23.32 -8.27
CA PHE A 6 -6.72 -22.51 -7.06
C PHE A 6 -8.00 -22.87 -6.31
N GLU A 7 -7.87 -23.31 -5.06
CA GLU A 7 -9.00 -23.63 -4.20
C GLU A 7 -9.39 -22.39 -3.37
N ARG A 8 -10.59 -21.86 -3.62
CA ARG A 8 -11.15 -20.73 -2.86
C ARG A 8 -11.65 -21.22 -1.49
N THR A 9 -10.75 -21.34 -0.53
CA THR A 9 -11.07 -21.76 0.85
C THR A 9 -11.40 -20.59 1.78
N LYS A 10 -11.01 -19.36 1.42
CA LYS A 10 -11.20 -18.14 2.20
C LYS A 10 -12.01 -17.09 1.43
N PRO A 11 -12.74 -16.18 2.11
CA PRO A 11 -13.30 -14.99 1.47
C PRO A 11 -12.21 -14.18 0.75
N HIS A 12 -12.52 -13.76 -0.47
CA HIS A 12 -11.62 -13.01 -1.35
C HIS A 12 -11.92 -11.52 -1.27
N VAL A 13 -10.89 -10.68 -1.17
CA VAL A 13 -11.01 -9.21 -1.16
C VAL A 13 -9.96 -8.62 -2.09
N ASN A 14 -10.37 -7.70 -2.97
CA ASN A 14 -9.46 -6.93 -3.80
C ASN A 14 -8.98 -5.71 -3.02
N VAL A 15 -7.66 -5.57 -2.88
CA VAL A 15 -7.05 -4.42 -2.23
C VAL A 15 -5.97 -3.81 -3.12
N GLY A 16 -5.39 -2.68 -2.73
CA GLY A 16 -4.23 -2.16 -3.44
C GLY A 16 -3.61 -0.95 -2.78
N THR A 17 -2.36 -0.64 -3.15
CA THR A 17 -1.63 0.52 -2.65
C THR A 17 -1.87 1.74 -3.52
N ILE A 18 -2.10 2.88 -2.87
CA ILE A 18 -2.19 4.21 -3.50
C ILE A 18 -1.36 5.22 -2.71
N GLY A 19 -1.04 6.37 -3.29
CA GLY A 19 -0.27 7.43 -2.65
C GLY A 19 0.81 7.99 -3.56
N HIS A 20 1.49 9.02 -3.08
CA HIS A 20 2.51 9.76 -3.83
C HIS A 20 3.70 8.90 -4.27
N VAL A 21 4.39 9.35 -5.32
CA VAL A 21 5.66 8.75 -5.78
C VAL A 21 6.66 8.70 -4.62
N ASP A 22 7.50 7.67 -4.58
CA ASP A 22 8.54 7.46 -3.56
C ASP A 22 8.09 7.33 -2.10
N HIS A 23 6.77 7.26 -1.83
CA HIS A 23 6.26 6.97 -0.48
C HIS A 23 6.37 5.48 -0.10
N GLY A 24 6.80 4.61 -1.03
CA GLY A 24 7.13 3.21 -0.74
C GLY A 24 5.98 2.21 -0.91
N LYS A 25 5.05 2.46 -1.84
CA LYS A 25 3.95 1.54 -2.20
C LYS A 25 4.46 0.14 -2.55
N THR A 26 5.34 0.04 -3.54
CA THR A 26 5.91 -1.22 -4.01
C THR A 26 6.74 -1.94 -2.94
N THR A 27 7.46 -1.18 -2.11
CA THR A 27 8.18 -1.71 -0.94
C THR A 27 7.20 -2.34 0.07
N LEU A 28 6.08 -1.67 0.36
CA LEU A 28 5.04 -2.21 1.23
C LEU A 28 4.39 -3.45 0.62
N THR A 29 4.10 -3.44 -0.68
CA THR A 29 3.56 -4.59 -1.40
C THR A 29 4.49 -5.80 -1.31
N ALA A 30 5.80 -5.60 -1.49
CA ALA A 30 6.80 -6.65 -1.29
C ALA A 30 6.81 -7.15 0.18
N ALA A 31 6.72 -6.25 1.16
CA ALA A 31 6.68 -6.61 2.59
C ALA A 31 5.46 -7.48 2.92
N LEU A 32 4.28 -7.11 2.42
CA LEU A 32 3.03 -7.85 2.58
C LEU A 32 3.15 -9.28 2.02
N THR A 33 3.69 -9.43 0.81
CA THR A 33 3.86 -10.77 0.21
C THR A 33 4.90 -11.60 0.95
N LYS A 34 6.00 -10.99 1.43
CA LYS A 34 7.04 -11.69 2.19
C LYS A 34 6.48 -12.23 3.50
N ILE A 35 5.91 -11.35 4.32
CA ILE A 35 5.42 -11.69 5.65
C ILE A 35 4.20 -12.61 5.55
N GLY A 36 3.34 -12.40 4.55
CA GLY A 36 2.26 -13.31 4.21
C GLY A 36 2.77 -14.73 3.88
N ALA A 37 3.78 -14.84 3.01
CA ALA A 37 4.39 -16.12 2.65
C ALA A 37 5.02 -16.83 3.86
N GLU A 38 5.69 -16.09 4.73
CA GLU A 38 6.34 -16.64 5.94
C GLU A 38 5.32 -17.15 6.98
N ARG A 39 4.15 -16.51 7.11
CA ARG A 39 3.16 -16.84 8.15
C ARG A 39 2.03 -17.76 7.70
N PHE A 40 1.55 -17.56 6.48
CA PHE A 40 0.34 -18.21 5.97
C PHE A 40 0.66 -19.08 4.74
N GLY A 41 1.89 -19.04 4.23
CA GLY A 41 2.25 -19.64 2.95
C GLY A 41 1.92 -18.72 1.78
N GLY A 42 2.22 -19.17 0.57
CA GLY A 42 2.11 -18.36 -0.65
C GLY A 42 3.47 -18.06 -1.26
N GLU A 43 3.53 -17.05 -2.12
CA GLU A 43 4.72 -16.69 -2.88
C GLU A 43 5.17 -15.28 -2.52
N PHE A 44 6.41 -15.15 -2.06
CA PHE A 44 7.05 -13.85 -1.91
C PHE A 44 7.32 -13.22 -3.28
N LYS A 45 6.94 -11.95 -3.45
CA LYS A 45 7.30 -11.14 -4.61
C LYS A 45 8.22 -10.01 -4.15
N ASP A 46 9.48 -10.07 -4.58
CA ASP A 46 10.41 -8.98 -4.31
C ASP A 46 10.06 -7.72 -5.11
N TYR A 47 10.62 -6.59 -4.70
CA TYR A 47 10.43 -5.29 -5.36
C TYR A 47 10.66 -5.38 -6.88
N SER A 48 11.71 -6.08 -7.30
CA SER A 48 12.13 -6.19 -8.70
C SER A 48 11.24 -7.08 -9.56
N SER A 49 10.40 -7.89 -8.91
CA SER A 49 9.39 -8.77 -9.51
C SER A 49 8.05 -8.06 -9.64
N ILE A 50 7.81 -7.02 -8.84
CA ILE A 50 6.63 -6.15 -8.92
C ILE A 50 6.90 -5.07 -9.99
N ASP A 51 7.96 -4.28 -9.83
CA ASP A 51 8.47 -3.34 -10.83
C ASP A 51 9.37 -4.07 -11.84
N ALA A 52 8.77 -4.97 -12.62
CA ALA A 52 9.50 -5.88 -13.49
C ALA A 52 9.90 -5.27 -14.84
N ALA A 53 9.19 -4.24 -15.32
CA ALA A 53 9.43 -3.72 -16.66
C ALA A 53 10.80 -3.02 -16.76
N PRO A 54 11.53 -3.16 -17.89
CA PRO A 54 12.84 -2.50 -18.06
C PRO A 54 12.80 -0.98 -17.83
N GLU A 55 11.69 -0.34 -18.21
CA GLU A 55 11.49 1.11 -18.02
C GLU A 55 11.28 1.47 -16.54
N GLU A 56 10.53 0.65 -15.79
CA GLU A 56 10.32 0.82 -14.35
C GLU A 56 11.65 0.69 -13.60
N LYS A 57 12.46 -0.33 -13.93
CA LYS A 57 13.79 -0.52 -13.35
C LYS A 57 14.76 0.61 -13.68
N ALA A 58 14.68 1.16 -14.89
CA ALA A 58 15.55 2.25 -15.31
C ALA A 58 15.19 3.59 -14.64
N ARG A 59 13.89 3.83 -14.38
CA ARG A 59 13.41 5.09 -13.79
C ARG A 59 13.19 5.03 -12.28
N GLY A 60 13.16 3.84 -11.68
CA GLY A 60 12.89 3.65 -10.25
C GLY A 60 11.46 4.01 -9.84
N ILE A 61 10.51 3.97 -10.78
CA ILE A 61 9.10 4.29 -10.53
C ILE A 61 8.20 3.21 -11.13
N THR A 62 7.12 2.89 -10.44
CA THR A 62 6.04 2.04 -10.97
C THR A 62 5.33 2.78 -12.10
N ILE A 63 5.14 2.10 -13.23
CA ILE A 63 4.49 2.64 -14.43
C ILE A 63 3.17 1.89 -14.66
N SER A 64 3.24 0.57 -14.63
CA SER A 64 2.12 -0.33 -14.81
C SER A 64 1.58 -0.81 -13.46
N THR A 65 0.29 -1.12 -13.40
CA THR A 65 -0.28 -1.75 -12.21
C THR A 65 0.23 -3.19 -12.10
N ALA A 66 0.78 -3.56 -10.95
CA ALA A 66 1.19 -4.93 -10.69
C ALA A 66 0.15 -5.66 -9.83
N HIS A 67 -0.12 -6.92 -10.15
CA HIS A 67 -1.02 -7.77 -9.38
C HIS A 67 -0.22 -8.80 -8.59
N VAL A 68 -0.38 -8.81 -7.28
CA VAL A 68 0.19 -9.83 -6.39
C VAL A 68 -0.91 -10.45 -5.54
N GLU A 69 -0.65 -11.64 -5.01
CA GLU A 69 -1.57 -12.34 -4.13
C GLU A 69 -0.88 -12.67 -2.81
N TYR A 70 -1.61 -12.53 -1.72
CA TYR A 70 -1.22 -12.99 -0.40
C TYR A 70 -2.48 -13.30 0.42
N GLU A 71 -2.30 -13.92 1.57
CA GLU A 71 -3.42 -14.26 2.44
C GLU A 71 -3.11 -13.98 3.90
N SER A 72 -4.18 -13.90 4.69
CA SER A 72 -4.15 -13.90 6.14
C SER A 72 -4.81 -15.18 6.67
N ALA A 73 -4.88 -15.33 7.99
CA ALA A 73 -5.67 -16.38 8.61
C ALA A 73 -7.15 -16.36 8.20
N SER A 74 -7.70 -15.18 7.84
CA SER A 74 -9.14 -15.00 7.64
C SER A 74 -9.57 -14.83 6.18
N ARG A 75 -8.69 -14.33 5.30
CA ARG A 75 -9.03 -13.90 3.94
C ARG A 75 -7.88 -14.12 2.96
N HIS A 76 -8.23 -14.28 1.68
CA HIS A 76 -7.29 -14.18 0.57
C HIS A 76 -7.42 -12.80 -0.08
N TYR A 77 -6.29 -12.23 -0.49
CA TYR A 77 -6.20 -10.89 -1.06
C TYR A 77 -5.59 -10.94 -2.46
N ALA A 78 -6.28 -10.34 -3.41
CA ALA A 78 -5.68 -9.90 -4.66
C ALA A 78 -5.30 -8.43 -4.50
N HIS A 79 -4.02 -8.12 -4.61
CA HIS A 79 -3.49 -6.78 -4.37
C HIS A 79 -3.04 -6.14 -5.68
N VAL A 80 -3.48 -4.91 -5.92
CA VAL A 80 -3.06 -4.08 -7.07
C VAL A 80 -2.11 -2.97 -6.59
N ASP A 81 -0.84 -3.04 -6.97
CA ASP A 81 0.14 -1.98 -6.70
C ASP A 81 -0.02 -0.89 -7.77
N CYS A 82 -0.46 0.31 -7.37
CA CYS A 82 -0.71 1.39 -8.32
C CYS A 82 0.46 2.38 -8.41
N PRO A 83 0.72 2.97 -9.60
CA PRO A 83 1.74 4.00 -9.74
C PRO A 83 1.36 5.29 -9.00
N GLY A 84 2.36 6.01 -8.48
CA GLY A 84 2.17 7.28 -7.76
C GLY A 84 2.62 8.54 -8.50
N HIS A 85 3.15 8.38 -9.72
CA HIS A 85 3.62 9.49 -10.55
C HIS A 85 2.45 10.08 -11.35
N ALA A 86 2.40 11.42 -11.48
CA ALA A 86 1.28 12.12 -12.13
C ALA A 86 1.01 11.64 -13.56
N ASP A 87 2.08 11.40 -14.33
CA ASP A 87 1.98 10.93 -15.72
C ASP A 87 1.24 9.59 -15.89
N TYR A 88 1.16 8.79 -14.83
CA TYR A 88 0.56 7.44 -14.85
C TYR A 88 -0.75 7.35 -14.05
N VAL A 89 -1.37 8.49 -13.75
CA VAL A 89 -2.65 8.55 -13.01
C VAL A 89 -3.76 7.69 -13.63
N LYS A 90 -3.79 7.55 -14.96
CA LYS A 90 -4.77 6.70 -15.68
C LYS A 90 -4.69 5.23 -15.26
N ASN A 91 -3.47 4.73 -15.03
CA ASN A 91 -3.24 3.36 -14.61
C ASN A 91 -3.70 3.18 -13.16
N MET A 92 -3.44 4.18 -12.31
CA MET A 92 -3.95 4.20 -10.94
C MET A 92 -5.49 4.16 -10.90
N ILE A 93 -6.20 4.97 -11.70
CA ILE A 93 -7.67 4.96 -11.77
C ILE A 93 -8.18 3.56 -12.14
N THR A 94 -7.56 2.93 -13.14
CA THR A 94 -7.97 1.59 -13.61
C THR A 94 -7.73 0.52 -12.54
N GLY A 95 -6.65 0.64 -11.75
CA GLY A 95 -6.37 -0.23 -10.61
C GLY A 95 -7.33 0.00 -9.44
N ALA A 96 -7.54 1.26 -9.06
CA ALA A 96 -8.40 1.65 -7.95
C ALA A 96 -9.87 1.24 -8.16
N ALA A 97 -10.37 1.27 -9.39
CA ALA A 97 -11.74 0.84 -9.72
C ALA A 97 -12.01 -0.65 -9.43
N GLN A 98 -10.97 -1.45 -9.18
CA GLN A 98 -11.08 -2.87 -8.84
C GLN A 98 -11.02 -3.13 -7.34
N MET A 99 -10.76 -2.10 -6.51
CA MET A 99 -10.47 -2.28 -5.08
C MET A 99 -11.74 -2.25 -4.23
N ASP A 100 -11.91 -3.29 -3.40
CA ASP A 100 -12.88 -3.31 -2.30
C ASP A 100 -12.40 -2.46 -1.10
N GLY A 101 -11.11 -2.13 -1.07
CA GLY A 101 -10.50 -1.16 -0.15
C GLY A 101 -9.06 -0.83 -0.54
N ALA A 102 -8.60 0.38 -0.28
CA ALA A 102 -7.25 0.82 -0.62
C ALA A 102 -6.37 1.02 0.62
N ILE A 103 -5.07 0.79 0.45
CA ILE A 103 -4.02 1.14 1.41
C ILE A 103 -3.38 2.44 0.94
N LEU A 104 -3.67 3.54 1.62
CA LEU A 104 -3.01 4.81 1.39
C LEU A 104 -1.62 4.79 2.04
N VAL A 105 -0.59 4.79 1.22
CA VAL A 105 0.81 4.84 1.67
C VAL A 105 1.26 6.30 1.68
N CYS A 106 1.54 6.81 2.87
CA CYS A 106 2.03 8.17 3.06
C CYS A 106 3.35 8.13 3.84
N SER A 107 4.36 8.86 3.37
CA SER A 107 5.64 8.96 4.06
C SER A 107 5.48 9.85 5.29
N ALA A 108 5.89 9.34 6.45
CA ALA A 108 5.94 10.09 7.70
C ALA A 108 6.93 11.26 7.64
N ALA A 109 8.00 11.11 6.85
CA ALA A 109 9.01 12.17 6.68
C ALA A 109 8.55 13.28 5.72
N ASP A 110 7.70 12.96 4.74
CA ASP A 110 7.28 13.90 3.69
C ASP A 110 5.87 14.48 3.91
N GLY A 111 5.00 13.75 4.62
CA GLY A 111 3.60 14.11 4.81
C GLY A 111 2.74 14.00 3.53
N PRO A 112 1.50 14.55 3.56
CA PRO A 112 0.56 14.48 2.44
C PRO A 112 0.97 15.37 1.25
N MET A 113 1.45 14.72 0.19
CA MET A 113 1.87 15.35 -1.07
C MET A 113 0.74 15.48 -2.10
N PRO A 114 0.91 16.20 -3.24
CA PRO A 114 -0.18 16.45 -4.20
C PRO A 114 -0.90 15.18 -4.68
N GLN A 115 -0.16 14.12 -4.99
CA GLN A 115 -0.72 12.84 -5.43
C GLN A 115 -1.39 12.08 -4.29
N THR A 116 -1.01 12.29 -3.03
CA THR A 116 -1.79 11.78 -1.89
C THR A 116 -3.22 12.33 -1.94
N ARG A 117 -3.36 13.65 -2.17
CA ARG A 117 -4.66 14.33 -2.29
C ARG A 117 -5.44 13.85 -3.51
N GLU A 118 -4.76 13.79 -4.65
CA GLU A 118 -5.36 13.34 -5.91
C GLU A 118 -5.83 11.87 -5.83
N HIS A 119 -5.04 10.98 -5.22
CA HIS A 119 -5.39 9.57 -5.12
C HIS A 119 -6.58 9.34 -4.19
N ILE A 120 -6.71 10.06 -3.08
CA ILE A 120 -7.89 9.97 -2.21
C ILE A 120 -9.14 10.42 -2.98
N LEU A 121 -9.07 11.58 -3.65
CA LEU A 121 -10.18 12.10 -4.46
C LEU A 121 -10.60 11.11 -5.56
N LEU A 122 -9.63 10.59 -6.31
CA LEU A 122 -9.91 9.65 -7.40
C LEU A 122 -10.46 8.32 -6.87
N SER A 123 -9.94 7.82 -5.76
CA SER A 123 -10.46 6.59 -5.11
C SER A 123 -11.93 6.74 -4.75
N ARG A 124 -12.33 7.92 -4.22
CA ARG A 124 -13.74 8.23 -3.97
C ARG A 124 -14.57 8.23 -5.24
N GLN A 125 -14.06 8.84 -6.31
CA GLN A 125 -14.77 8.95 -7.60
C GLN A 125 -14.95 7.60 -8.31
N VAL A 126 -13.99 6.69 -8.19
CA VAL A 126 -14.09 5.34 -8.76
C VAL A 126 -14.81 4.35 -7.84
N GLY A 127 -15.26 4.79 -6.67
CA GLY A 127 -16.13 4.02 -5.78
C GLY A 127 -15.42 3.11 -4.78
N VAL A 128 -14.14 3.37 -4.46
CA VAL A 128 -13.45 2.65 -3.36
C VAL A 128 -14.16 2.97 -2.04
N PRO A 129 -14.71 1.96 -1.34
CA PRO A 129 -15.56 2.22 -0.18
C PRO A 129 -14.78 2.46 1.11
N TYR A 130 -13.56 1.90 1.23
CA TYR A 130 -12.75 1.98 2.45
C TYR A 130 -11.28 2.29 2.14
N ILE A 131 -10.65 3.08 3.00
CA ILE A 131 -9.21 3.33 3.00
C ILE A 131 -8.65 2.99 4.38
N VAL A 132 -7.51 2.29 4.39
CA VAL A 132 -6.60 2.16 5.54
C VAL A 132 -5.33 2.93 5.21
N VAL A 133 -4.69 3.55 6.20
CA VAL A 133 -3.45 4.31 5.99
C VAL A 133 -2.27 3.54 6.57
N PHE A 134 -1.18 3.52 5.81
CA PHE A 134 0.13 3.12 6.29
C PHE A 134 1.06 4.34 6.24
N LEU A 135 1.38 4.90 7.41
CA LEU A 135 2.39 5.96 7.56
C LEU A 135 3.77 5.30 7.54
N ASN A 136 4.32 5.24 6.33
CA ASN A 136 5.57 4.58 6.01
C ASN A 136 6.78 5.47 6.36
N LYS A 137 7.98 4.88 6.36
CA LYS A 137 9.24 5.56 6.69
C LYS A 137 9.24 6.19 8.09
N ALA A 138 8.48 5.59 9.03
CA ALA A 138 8.49 6.02 10.42
C ALA A 138 9.90 5.92 11.05
N ASP A 139 10.78 5.06 10.50
CA ASP A 139 12.19 4.94 10.88
C ASP A 139 13.05 6.17 10.57
N MET A 140 12.53 7.10 9.78
CA MET A 140 13.21 8.34 9.40
C MET A 140 12.78 9.53 10.26
N VAL A 141 11.84 9.34 11.19
CA VAL A 141 11.24 10.42 12.00
C VAL A 141 11.45 10.11 13.48
N ASP A 142 12.35 10.86 14.12
CA ASP A 142 12.66 10.71 15.54
C ASP A 142 11.74 11.54 16.46
N ASP A 143 10.92 12.42 15.88
CA ASP A 143 10.03 13.34 16.61
C ASP A 143 8.58 12.85 16.58
N ALA A 144 8.06 12.50 17.76
CA ALA A 144 6.68 12.05 17.91
C ALA A 144 5.66 13.14 17.57
N GLU A 145 5.97 14.42 17.83
CA GLU A 145 5.05 15.53 17.52
C GLU A 145 4.89 15.69 16.00
N LEU A 146 5.96 15.44 15.23
CA LEU A 146 5.90 15.47 13.77
C LEU A 146 5.06 14.31 13.22
N LEU A 147 5.18 13.10 13.79
CA LEU A 147 4.35 11.96 13.39
C LEU A 147 2.87 12.23 13.64
N GLU A 148 2.53 12.74 14.82
CA GLU A 148 1.15 13.11 15.17
C GLU A 148 0.60 14.20 14.24
N LEU A 149 1.42 15.21 13.90
CA LEU A 149 1.02 16.25 12.96
C LEU A 149 0.73 15.68 11.57
N VAL A 150 1.59 14.81 11.05
CA VAL A 150 1.39 14.17 9.73
C VAL A 150 0.14 13.28 9.75
N GLU A 151 -0.09 12.53 10.84
CA GLU A 151 -1.30 11.74 11.02
C GLU A 151 -2.56 12.63 10.96
N MET A 152 -2.57 13.73 11.72
CA MET A 152 -3.66 14.70 11.72
C MET A 152 -3.95 15.23 10.31
N GLU A 153 -2.92 15.63 9.56
CA GLU A 153 -3.08 16.13 8.18
C GLU A 153 -3.67 15.07 7.24
N VAL A 154 -3.30 13.79 7.40
CA VAL A 154 -3.89 12.70 6.63
C VAL A 154 -5.37 12.50 6.99
N ARG A 155 -5.73 12.55 8.28
CA ARG A 155 -7.13 12.42 8.73
C ARG A 155 -8.01 13.55 8.22
N GLU A 156 -7.52 14.79 8.26
CA GLU A 156 -8.22 15.94 7.69
C GLU A 156 -8.43 15.78 6.18
N LEU A 157 -7.42 15.26 5.48
CA LEU A 157 -7.49 15.06 4.03
C LEU A 157 -8.48 13.96 3.64
N LEU A 158 -8.55 12.86 4.41
CA LEU A 158 -9.55 11.82 4.24
C LEU A 158 -10.96 12.39 4.46
N SER A 159 -11.15 13.13 5.55
CA SER A 159 -12.43 13.77 5.89
C SER A 159 -12.89 14.76 4.82
N LYS A 160 -11.96 15.53 4.25
CA LYS A 160 -12.23 16.47 3.15
C LYS A 160 -12.81 15.79 1.90
N TYR A 161 -12.50 14.51 1.67
CA TYR A 161 -12.93 13.75 0.50
C TYR A 161 -13.96 12.66 0.86
N ASP A 162 -14.73 12.87 1.91
CA ASP A 162 -15.85 12.01 2.36
C ASP A 162 -15.45 10.57 2.73
N PHE A 163 -14.22 10.39 3.23
CA PHE A 163 -13.82 9.20 3.98
C PHE A 163 -13.86 9.48 5.50
N PRO A 164 -14.08 8.47 6.35
CA PRO A 164 -14.18 8.66 7.79
C PRO A 164 -12.79 8.84 8.43
N GLY A 165 -12.17 10.02 8.23
CA GLY A 165 -10.77 10.27 8.61
C GLY A 165 -10.44 9.98 10.07
N ASP A 166 -11.35 10.28 11.01
CA ASP A 166 -11.14 10.03 12.44
C ASP A 166 -11.21 8.53 12.80
N ASP A 167 -12.03 7.76 12.09
CA ASP A 167 -12.22 6.32 12.34
C ASP A 167 -11.32 5.44 11.47
N THR A 168 -10.66 6.02 10.45
CA THR A 168 -9.76 5.29 9.57
C THR A 168 -8.57 4.75 10.36
N PRO A 169 -8.27 3.44 10.26
CA PRO A 169 -7.05 2.88 10.85
C PRO A 169 -5.81 3.48 10.19
N ILE A 170 -4.89 3.94 11.03
CA ILE A 170 -3.58 4.44 10.61
C ILE A 170 -2.52 3.61 11.33
N VAL A 171 -1.63 2.99 10.55
CA VAL A 171 -0.55 2.16 11.08
C VAL A 171 0.78 2.85 10.79
N HIS A 172 1.58 3.06 11.83
CA HIS A 172 2.93 3.62 11.71
C HIS A 172 3.92 2.49 11.46
N GLY A 173 4.77 2.63 10.44
CA GLY A 173 5.70 1.57 10.11
C GLY A 173 6.80 1.95 9.14
N SER A 174 7.68 1.00 8.89
CA SER A 174 8.72 1.03 7.88
C SER A 174 8.66 -0.25 7.07
N ALA A 175 8.12 -0.14 5.86
CA ALA A 175 8.05 -1.26 4.92
C ALA A 175 9.45 -1.82 4.61
N ARG A 176 10.48 -0.97 4.64
CA ARG A 176 11.89 -1.37 4.45
C ARG A 176 12.37 -2.24 5.61
N MET A 177 12.20 -1.78 6.85
CA MET A 177 12.59 -2.57 8.03
C MET A 177 11.81 -3.89 8.10
N ALA A 178 10.51 -3.87 7.77
CA ALA A 178 9.69 -5.07 7.69
C ALA A 178 10.23 -6.07 6.65
N LEU A 179 10.64 -5.59 5.46
CA LEU A 179 11.32 -6.42 4.45
C LEU A 179 12.66 -6.98 4.94
N GLU A 180 13.39 -6.23 5.75
CA GLU A 180 14.66 -6.66 6.36
C GLU A 180 14.44 -7.65 7.53
N GLY A 181 13.19 -7.86 7.96
CA GLY A 181 12.82 -8.80 9.01
C GLY A 181 12.91 -8.22 10.43
N ASP A 182 12.97 -6.90 10.55
CA ASP A 182 13.03 -6.20 11.83
C ASP A 182 11.77 -6.48 12.68
N GLN A 183 11.97 -6.72 13.98
CA GLN A 183 10.91 -7.12 14.92
C GLN A 183 10.47 -6.00 15.87
N SER A 184 10.93 -4.76 15.66
CA SER A 184 10.41 -3.58 16.36
C SER A 184 8.97 -3.30 15.95
N ASP A 185 8.25 -2.48 16.72
CA ASP A 185 6.84 -2.18 16.48
C ASP A 185 6.56 -1.58 15.09
N ILE A 186 7.55 -0.90 14.49
CA ILE A 186 7.45 -0.31 13.15
C ILE A 186 7.90 -1.25 12.03
N GLY A 187 8.44 -2.43 12.34
CA GLY A 187 8.93 -3.43 11.38
C GLY A 187 7.86 -4.44 10.95
N VAL A 188 8.17 -5.73 11.07
CA VAL A 188 7.24 -6.85 10.78
C VAL A 188 5.90 -6.73 11.53
N PRO A 189 5.85 -6.36 12.83
CA PRO A 189 4.59 -6.11 13.54
C PRO A 189 3.63 -5.14 12.86
N ALA A 190 4.12 -4.10 12.18
CA ALA A 190 3.29 -3.09 11.51
C ALA A 190 2.60 -3.59 10.23
N ILE A 191 2.98 -4.77 9.71
CA ILE A 191 2.41 -5.35 8.47
C ILE A 191 1.30 -6.37 8.75
N LEU A 192 1.14 -6.80 10.01
CA LEU A 192 0.30 -7.92 10.44
C LEU A 192 -1.09 -7.50 10.90
#